data_AF-A0A496WUJ5-F1
#
_entry.id   AF-A0A496WUJ5-F1
#
_cell.length_a   1.000
_cell.length_b   1.000
_cell.length_c   1.000
_cell.angle_alpha   90.00
_cell.angle_beta   90.00
_cell.angle_gamma   90.00
#
_symmetry.space_group_name_H-M   'P 1'
#
loop_
_entity.id
_entity.type
_entity.pdbx_description
1 polymer ?
#
loop_
_entity_poly.entity_id
_entity_poly.type
_entity_poly.pdbx_seq_one_letter_code
_entity_poly.pdbx_strand_id
1 'polypeptide(L)' 'MSVIVDKNVDVPMRDGVILRADVYRPSDEGQYPVLVQRTPYNKEMWLITASTLDPIRAA' A
#
# COMPACT_ATOMS: atom_id res chain seq x y z
N MET A 1 -17.65 3.60 -5.87
CA MET A 1 -16.47 3.54 -4.99
C MET A 1 -15.27 4.08 -5.75
N SER A 2 -14.54 5.05 -5.22
CA SER A 2 -13.23 5.43 -5.74
C SER A 2 -12.15 5.01 -4.75
N VAL A 3 -10.93 4.81 -5.24
CA VAL A 3 -9.76 4.44 -4.44
C VAL A 3 -8.87 5.66 -4.28
N ILE A 4 -8.50 5.97 -3.05
CA ILE A 4 -7.49 6.99 -2.73
C ILE A 4 -6.14 6.30 -2.59
N VAL A 5 -5.10 6.92 -3.14
CA VAL A 5 -3.72 6.42 -3.08
C VAL A 5 -2.82 7.44 -2.40
N ASP A 6 -2.43 7.14 -1.16
CA ASP A 6 -1.46 7.93 -0.40
C ASP A 6 -0.06 7.37 -0.65
N LYS A 7 0.79 8.11 -1.37
CA LYS A 7 2.12 7.62 -1.79
C LYS A 7 3.22 7.98 -0.78
N ASN A 8 4.22 7.10 -0.69
CA ASN A 8 5.45 7.30 0.08
C ASN A 8 5.21 7.63 1.57
N VAL A 9 4.16 7.07 2.15
CA VAL A 9 3.85 7.18 3.57
C VAL A 9 5.03 6.63 4.38
N ASP A 10 5.47 7.40 5.36
CA ASP A 10 6.55 7.01 6.26
C ASP A 10 6.07 5.94 7.24
N VAL A 11 6.82 4.85 7.32
CA VAL A 11 6.60 3.77 8.28
C VAL A 11 7.88 3.60 9.11
N PRO A 12 7.97 4.23 10.29
CA PRO A 12 9.15 4.17 11.14
C PRO A 12 9.28 2.79 11.80
N MET A 13 10.46 2.18 11.67
CA MET A 13 10.79 0.89 12.25
C MET A 13 11.44 1.07 13.63
N ARG A 14 11.53 -0.03 14.39
CA ARG A 14 12.09 -0.04 15.76
C ARG A 14 13.56 0.39 15.86
N ASP A 15 14.29 0.29 14.75
CA ASP A 15 15.72 0.63 14.63
C ASP A 15 15.93 2.07 14.11
N GLY A 16 14.86 2.82 13.90
CA GLY A 16 14.90 4.19 13.38
C GLY A 16 14.91 4.28 11.85
N VAL A 17 14.97 3.17 11.12
CA VAL A 17 14.86 3.18 9.65
C VAL A 17 13.42 3.51 9.24
N ILE A 18 13.26 4.34 8.21
CA ILE A 18 11.94 4.67 7.64
C ILE A 18 11.74 3.84 6.37
N LEU A 19 10.73 2.97 6.39
CA LEU A 19 10.23 2.33 5.17
C LEU A 19 9.16 3.22 4.51
N ARG A 20 8.97 3.06 3.20
CA ARG A 20 7.97 3.79 2.43
C ARG A 20 6.88 2.86 1.93
N ALA A 21 5.63 3.23 2.17
CA ALA A 21 4.46 2.49 1.69
C ALA A 21 3.58 3.37 0.79
N ASP A 22 2.96 2.74 -0.20
CA ASP A 22 1.81 3.33 -0.90
C ASP A 22 0.55 2.68 -0.34
N VAL A 23 -0.39 3.49 0.15
CA VAL A 23 -1.62 3.02 0.81
C VAL A 23 -2.79 3.24 -0.14
N TYR A 24 -3.42 2.13 -0.54
CA TYR A 24 -4.64 2.11 -1.34
C TYR A 24 -5.81 1.85 -0.41
N ARG A 25 -6.78 2.77 -0.37
CA ARG A 25 -7.93 2.68 0.53
C ARG A 25 -9.22 3.16 -0.14
N PRO A 26 -10.40 2.66 0.30
CA PRO A 26 -11.67 3.22 -0.13
C PRO A 26 -11.74 4.73 0.15
N SER A 27 -12.49 5.45 -0.70
CA SER A 27 -12.78 6.87 -0.49
C SER A 27 -13.63 7.16 0.73
N ASP A 28 -14.44 6.18 1.14
CA ASP A 28 -15.44 6.32 2.20
C ASP A 28 -14.79 6.13 3.57
N GLU A 29 -15.32 6.83 4.58
CA GLU A 29 -14.84 6.68 5.96
C GLU A 29 -15.29 5.34 6.56
N GLY A 30 -14.39 4.70 7.32
CA GLY A 30 -14.71 3.43 7.99
C GLY A 30 -13.45 2.68 8.44
N GLN A 31 -13.69 1.56 9.13
CA GLN A 31 -12.64 0.59 9.45
C GLN A 31 -12.74 -0.60 8.51
N TYR A 32 -11.63 -0.93 7.87
CA TYR A 32 -11.55 -1.99 6.86
C TYR A 32 -10.42 -2.97 7.21
N PRO A 33 -10.53 -4.25 6.83
CA PRO A 33 -9.38 -5.15 6.87
C PRO A 33 -8.27 -4.64 5.95
N VAL A 34 -7.01 -4.91 6.30
CA VAL A 34 -5.84 -4.47 5.53
C VAL A 34 -5.08 -5.67 5.02
N LEU A 35 -4.69 -5.62 3.74
CA LEU A 35 -3.74 -6.53 3.12
C LEU A 35 -2.39 -5.83 3.01
N VAL A 36 -1.31 -6.56 3.29
CA VAL A 36 0.06 -6.01 3.29
C VAL A 36 0.92 -6.79 2.32
N GLN A 37 1.55 -6.08 1.39
CA GLN A 37 2.58 -6.61 0.52
C GLN A 37 3.91 -5.92 0.79
N ARG A 38 4.98 -6.70 0.87
CA ARG A 38 6.36 -6.19 1.03
C ARG A 38 7.15 -6.63 -0.20
N THR A 39 7.86 -5.69 -0.82
CA THR A 39 8.66 -5.97 -2.03
C THR A 39 10.03 -5.30 -1.93
N PRO A 40 11.12 -6.00 -2.32
CA PRO A 40 12.43 -5.38 -2.51
C PRO A 40 12.57 -4.73 -3.89
N TYR A 41 11.60 -4.91 -4.79
CA TYR A 41 11.70 -4.58 -6.22
C TYR A 41 10.89 -3.34 -6.61
N ASN A 42 11.10 -2.22 -5.91
CA ASN A 42 10.38 -0.95 -6.12
C ASN A 42 8.84 -1.08 -6.04
N LYS A 43 8.23 -0.48 -5.01
CA LYS A 43 6.76 -0.48 -4.80
C LYS A 43 5.95 0.14 -5.95
N GLU A 44 6.58 0.89 -6.85
CA GLU A 44 5.93 1.51 -8.01
C GLU A 44 5.92 0.61 -9.25
N MET A 45 6.64 -0.53 -9.22
CA MET A 45 6.67 -1.47 -10.33
C MET A 45 5.39 -2.32 -10.36
N TRP A 46 4.36 -1.80 -11.03
CA TRP A 46 3.03 -2.41 -11.11
C TRP A 46 3.03 -3.87 -11.57
N LEU A 47 3.90 -4.22 -12.53
CA LEU A 47 4.06 -5.59 -13.02
C LEU A 47 4.40 -6.58 -11.90
N ILE A 48 5.12 -6.17 -10.86
CA ILE A 48 5.46 -7.03 -9.73
C ILE A 48 4.39 -6.92 -8.64
N THR A 49 3.98 -5.69 -8.30
CA THR A 49 3.08 -5.47 -7.16
C THR A 49 1.69 -6.04 -7.42
N ALA A 50 1.10 -5.76 -8.59
CA ALA A 50 -0.25 -6.20 -8.94
C ALA A 50 -0.37 -7.69 -9.33
N SER A 51 0.75 -8.39 -9.57
CA SER A 51 0.74 -9.80 -9.96
C SER A 51 0.34 -10.75 -8.82
N THR A 52 0.50 -10.32 -7.57
CA THR A 52 0.20 -11.15 -6.39
C THR A 52 -0.96 -10.61 -5.57
N LEU A 53 -1.13 -9.30 -5.54
CA LEU A 53 -2.20 -8.60 -4.84
C LEU A 53 -2.65 -7.44 -5.71
N ASP A 54 -3.92 -7.42 -6.13
CA ASP A 54 -4.51 -6.29 -6.86
C ASP A 54 -5.03 -5.24 -5.86
N PRO A 55 -4.33 -4.12 -5.64
CA PRO A 55 -4.70 -3.17 -4.61
C PRO A 55 -5.92 -2.31 -4.99
N ILE A 56 -6.30 -2.26 -6.28
CA ILE A 56 -7.49 -1.52 -6.72
C ILE A 56 -8.75 -2.33 -6.46
N ARG A 57 -8.68 -3.65 -6.61
CA ARG A 57 -9.81 -4.54 -6.26
C ARG A 57 -9.93 -4.80 -4.76
N ALA A 58 -8.82 -4.70 -4.02
CA ALA A 58 -8.81 -4.88 -2.58
C ALA A 58 -9.39 -3.68 -1.80
N ALA A 59 -9.34 -2.49 -2.39
CA ALA A 59 -9.91 -1.25 -1.87
C ALA A 59 -11.33 -1.02 -2.41
#